data_AF-A0A7W7IPP8-F1
#
_entry.id   AF-A0A7W7IPP8-F1
#
_cell.length_a   1.000
_cell.length_b   1.000
_cell.length_c   1.000
_cell.angle_alpha   90.00
_cell.angle_beta   90.00
_cell.angle_gamma   90.00
#
_symmetry.space_group_name_H-M   'P 1'
#
loop_
_entity.id
_entity.type
_entity.pdbx_description
1 polymer ?
#
loop_
_entity_poly.entity_id
_entity_poly.type
_entity_poly.pdbx_seq_one_letter_code
_entity_poly.pdbx_strand_id
1 'polypeptide(L)'
;MGLPAYANYELTLTPENAPPFDADLSIRRVTLYPGNVVRLQFDAKREYTLFGRLVGPQGAPLEGVMMRSGGDLTVTDQFGYFTITALGNGKIEFRPIEGVTTCEPLDVSSLIDAQTETLAFHRLGNVECRTADPAGL
;
A
#
# COMPACT_ATOMS: atom_id res chain seq x y z
N MET A 1 -30.09 -11.26 -20.71
CA MET A 1 -30.23 -10.08 -21.59
C MET A 1 -28.84 -9.60 -21.98
N GLY A 2 -28.64 -9.20 -23.23
CA GLY A 2 -27.40 -8.58 -23.72
C GLY A 2 -27.59 -7.07 -23.91
N LEU A 3 -26.48 -6.35 -24.07
CA LEU A 3 -26.48 -4.90 -24.28
C LEU A 3 -26.87 -4.58 -25.75
N PRO A 4 -27.76 -3.59 -26.01
CA PRO A 4 -28.08 -3.12 -27.36
C PRO A 4 -26.85 -2.69 -28.18
N ALA A 5 -26.84 -3.03 -29.47
CA ALA A 5 -25.81 -2.58 -30.39
C ALA A 5 -25.97 -1.11 -30.79
N TYR A 6 -24.90 -0.50 -31.30
CA TYR A 6 -24.79 0.90 -31.74
C TYR A 6 -25.07 1.95 -30.66
N ALA A 7 -24.96 1.55 -29.39
CA ALA A 7 -25.06 2.43 -28.25
C ALA A 7 -23.67 2.69 -27.64
N ASN A 8 -23.51 3.87 -27.06
CA ASN A 8 -22.36 4.24 -26.25
C ASN A 8 -22.66 3.91 -24.79
N TYR A 9 -21.75 3.18 -24.16
CA TYR A 9 -21.85 2.78 -22.77
C TYR A 9 -20.74 3.43 -21.97
N GLU A 10 -21.10 3.91 -20.79
CA GLU A 10 -20.17 4.33 -19.75
C GLU A 10 -20.14 3.26 -18.66
N LEU A 11 -18.96 2.73 -18.38
CA LEU A 11 -18.74 1.72 -17.36
C LEU A 11 -17.71 2.22 -16.36
N THR A 12 -17.99 2.03 -15.08
CA THR A 12 -17.06 2.26 -13.98
C THR A 12 -17.33 1.25 -12.87
N LEU A 13 -16.40 1.14 -11.92
CA LEU A 13 -16.57 0.36 -10.71
C LEU A 13 -17.08 1.26 -9.59
N THR A 14 -17.97 0.72 -8.75
CA THR A 14 -18.38 1.34 -7.50
C THR A 14 -18.10 0.35 -6.38
N PRO A 15 -17.19 0.67 -5.44
CA PRO A 15 -16.92 -0.21 -4.31
C PRO A 15 -18.16 -0.35 -3.42
N GLU A 16 -18.57 -1.58 -3.12
CA GLU A 16 -19.66 -1.88 -2.20
C GLU A 16 -19.16 -2.85 -1.12
N ASN A 17 -19.18 -2.42 0.14
CA ASN A 17 -18.65 -3.18 1.29
C ASN A 17 -17.24 -3.73 1.06
N ALA A 18 -16.44 -3.03 0.24
CA ALA A 18 -15.09 -3.46 -0.09
C ALA A 18 -14.12 -3.05 1.02
N PRO A 19 -13.14 -3.89 1.37
CA PRO A 19 -11.99 -3.46 2.17
C PRO A 19 -11.20 -2.35 1.45
N PRO A 20 -10.22 -1.71 2.11
CA PRO A 20 -9.39 -0.68 1.47
C PRO A 20 -8.66 -1.22 0.23
N PHE A 21 -8.87 -0.55 -0.91
CA PHE A 21 -8.19 -0.83 -2.17
C PHE A 21 -7.79 0.49 -2.83
N ASP A 22 -6.60 0.49 -3.42
CA ASP A 22 -6.23 1.38 -4.51
C ASP A 22 -6.82 0.80 -5.81
N ALA A 23 -7.93 1.36 -6.28
CA ALA A 23 -8.69 0.85 -7.41
C ALA A 23 -8.86 1.88 -8.53
N ASP A 24 -8.77 1.42 -9.77
CA ASP A 24 -9.09 2.23 -10.93
C ASP A 24 -10.62 2.39 -11.05
N LEU A 25 -11.11 3.58 -10.70
CA LEU A 25 -12.53 3.96 -10.79
C LEU A 25 -12.83 4.87 -11.98
N SER A 26 -11.90 4.97 -12.94
CA SER A 26 -12.07 5.85 -14.08
C SER A 26 -13.10 5.30 -15.08
N ILE A 27 -13.92 6.20 -15.63
CA ILE A 27 -15.02 5.84 -16.54
C ILE A 27 -14.45 5.38 -17.88
N ARG A 28 -14.92 4.22 -18.35
CA ARG A 28 -14.62 3.66 -19.68
C ARG A 28 -15.81 3.86 -20.61
N ARG A 29 -15.56 4.48 -21.76
CA ARG A 29 -16.55 4.68 -22.83
C ARG A 29 -16.35 3.65 -23.93
N VAL A 30 -17.39 2.91 -24.27
CA VAL A 30 -17.35 1.90 -25.33
C VAL A 30 -18.57 1.98 -26.24
N THR A 31 -18.35 1.88 -27.54
CA THR A 31 -19.41 1.70 -28.53
C THR A 31 -19.50 0.21 -28.90
N LEU A 32 -20.68 -0.39 -28.75
CA LEU A 32 -20.91 -1.77 -29.15
C LEU A 32 -21.47 -1.86 -30.57
N TYR A 33 -21.12 -2.93 -31.27
CA TYR A 33 -21.61 -3.26 -32.61
C TYR A 33 -22.24 -4.66 -32.58
N PRO A 34 -23.11 -5.01 -33.54
CA PRO A 34 -23.66 -6.37 -33.58
C PRO A 34 -22.54 -7.41 -33.70
N GLY A 35 -22.52 -8.38 -32.78
CA GLY A 35 -21.58 -9.49 -32.79
C GLY A 35 -20.17 -9.19 -32.28
N ASN A 36 -19.88 -7.98 -31.80
CA ASN A 36 -18.59 -7.70 -31.16
C ASN A 36 -18.61 -8.00 -29.65
N VAL A 37 -17.44 -8.29 -29.11
CA VAL A 37 -17.22 -8.43 -27.66
C VAL A 37 -16.11 -7.48 -27.28
N VAL A 38 -16.38 -6.58 -26.34
CA VAL A 38 -15.37 -5.68 -25.77
C VAL A 38 -15.03 -6.16 -24.38
N ARG A 39 -13.73 -6.29 -24.10
CA ARG A 39 -13.21 -6.60 -22.76
C ARG A 39 -12.65 -5.31 -22.17
N LEU A 40 -13.07 -5.00 -20.95
CA LEU A 40 -12.53 -3.90 -20.16
C LEU A 40 -11.74 -4.50 -19.00
N GLN A 41 -10.62 -3.87 -18.67
CA GLN A 41 -9.81 -4.23 -17.52
C GLN A 41 -9.78 -3.04 -16.56
N PHE A 42 -9.96 -3.36 -15.29
CA PHE A 42 -9.82 -2.44 -14.15
C PHE A 42 -8.86 -3.09 -13.17
N ASP A 43 -7.92 -2.32 -12.65
CA ASP A 43 -6.95 -2.81 -11.68
C ASP A 43 -7.38 -2.38 -10.27
N ALA A 44 -7.28 -3.30 -9.31
CA ALA A 44 -7.52 -3.03 -7.90
C ALA A 44 -6.45 -3.72 -7.06
N LYS A 45 -5.78 -2.96 -6.20
CA LYS A 45 -4.71 -3.43 -5.33
C LYS A 45 -5.12 -3.21 -3.89
N ARG A 46 -5.01 -4.26 -3.08
CA ARG A 46 -5.42 -4.18 -1.68
C ARG A 46 -4.45 -3.31 -0.89
N GLU A 47 -5.02 -2.44 -0.07
CA GLU A 47 -4.30 -1.60 0.88
C GLU A 47 -4.50 -2.13 2.30
N TYR A 48 -3.48 -1.90 3.13
CA TYR A 48 -3.45 -2.29 4.53
C TYR A 48 -2.97 -1.12 5.37
N THR A 49 -3.65 -0.87 6.48
CA THR A 49 -3.17 0.07 7.49
C THR A 49 -2.29 -0.68 8.48
N LEU A 50 -1.02 -0.33 8.48
CA LEU A 50 0.02 -0.92 9.33
C LEU A 50 0.33 0.05 10.46
N PHE A 51 0.38 -0.46 11.68
CA PHE A 51 0.78 0.34 12.84
C PHE A 51 1.74 -0.44 13.73
N GLY A 52 2.71 0.27 14.28
CA GLY A 52 3.80 -0.33 15.02
C GLY A 52 4.70 0.71 15.65
N ARG A 53 5.84 0.23 16.14
CA ARG A 53 6.87 1.04 16.77
C ARG A 53 8.19 0.79 16.08
N LEU A 54 8.79 1.82 15.50
CA LEU A 54 10.11 1.76 14.90
C LEU A 54 11.18 1.87 16.01
N VAL A 55 12.06 0.89 16.06
CA VAL A 55 13.14 0.81 17.04
C VAL A 55 14.49 0.56 16.35
N GLY A 56 15.57 1.10 16.90
CA GLY A 56 16.92 0.81 16.45
C GLY A 56 17.43 -0.56 16.92
N PRO A 57 18.69 -0.93 16.58
CA PRO A 57 19.28 -2.24 16.86
C PRO A 57 19.36 -2.64 18.35
N GLN A 58 19.18 -1.68 19.26
CA GLN A 58 19.20 -1.89 20.71
C GLN A 58 17.82 -1.66 21.35
N GLY A 59 16.75 -1.61 20.55
CA GLY A 59 15.38 -1.37 21.03
C GLY A 59 15.06 0.09 21.38
N ALA A 60 16.00 1.01 21.17
CA ALA A 60 15.77 2.44 21.34
C ALA A 60 14.74 2.94 20.30
N PRO A 61 13.71 3.71 20.70
CA PRO A 61 12.75 4.25 19.74
C PRO A 61 13.43 5.22 18.78
N LEU A 62 13.04 5.17 17.51
CA LEU A 62 13.49 6.13 16.51
C LEU A 62 12.41 7.18 16.27
N GLU A 63 12.66 8.41 16.74
CA GLU A 63 11.80 9.57 16.56
C GLU A 63 12.10 10.30 15.24
N GLY A 64 11.07 10.88 14.62
CA GLY A 64 11.22 11.78 13.48
C GLY A 64 11.54 11.09 12.17
N VAL A 65 11.48 9.76 12.10
CA VAL A 65 11.81 8.99 10.89
C VAL A 65 10.66 9.12 9.91
N MET A 66 10.94 9.68 8.75
CA MET A 66 9.98 9.80 7.66
C MET A 66 9.85 8.46 6.93
N MET A 67 8.63 7.95 6.88
CA MET A 67 8.28 6.67 6.26
C MET A 67 7.31 6.91 5.12
N ARG A 68 7.50 6.21 4.00
CA ARG A 68 6.66 6.33 2.81
C ARG A 68 6.26 4.95 2.29
N SER A 69 5.00 4.81 1.88
CA SER A 69 4.55 3.64 1.10
C SER A 69 3.46 4.04 0.13
N GLY A 70 3.65 3.74 -1.16
CA GLY A 70 2.73 4.18 -2.20
C GLY A 70 2.53 5.70 -2.18
N GLY A 71 1.29 6.13 -1.92
CA GLY A 71 0.89 7.53 -1.78
C GLY A 71 0.89 8.06 -0.34
N ASP A 72 1.13 7.23 0.67
CA ASP A 72 1.10 7.62 2.08
C ASP A 72 2.48 8.03 2.60
N LEU A 73 2.49 9.00 3.51
CA LEU A 73 3.69 9.57 4.14
C LEU A 73 3.41 9.82 5.63
N THR A 74 4.25 9.27 6.49
CA THR A 74 4.13 9.42 7.94
C THR A 74 5.49 9.69 8.57
N VAL A 75 5.48 10.17 9.82
CA VAL A 75 6.68 10.44 10.61
C VAL A 75 6.51 9.79 11.97
N THR A 76 7.53 9.09 12.46
CA THR A 76 7.49 8.46 13.79
C THR A 76 7.48 9.50 14.91
N ASP A 77 6.70 9.23 15.96
CA ASP A 77 6.64 10.11 17.14
C ASP A 77 7.85 9.95 18.09
N GLN A 78 7.85 10.70 19.19
CA GLN A 78 8.89 10.64 20.25
C GLN A 78 9.08 9.27 20.89
N PHE A 79 8.11 8.36 20.75
CA PHE A 79 8.18 6.99 21.23
C PHE A 79 8.42 6.00 20.09
N GLY A 80 8.59 6.46 18.85
CA GLY A 80 8.81 5.65 17.66
C GLY A 80 7.52 5.06 17.06
N TYR A 81 6.33 5.44 17.53
CA TYR A 81 5.09 4.90 16.96
C TYR A 81 4.80 5.51 15.58
N PHE A 82 4.23 4.69 14.71
CA PHE A 82 3.76 5.12 13.39
C PHE A 82 2.47 4.40 13.00
N THR A 83 1.76 5.01 12.06
CA THR A 83 0.67 4.40 11.31
C THR A 83 0.86 4.78 9.85
N ILE A 84 0.84 3.79 8.96
CA ILE A 84 1.04 3.98 7.52
C ILE A 84 0.15 3.03 6.72
N THR A 85 -0.37 3.50 5.60
CA THR A 85 -1.13 2.71 4.64
C THR A 85 -0.20 2.25 3.52
N ALA A 86 -0.27 0.96 3.17
CA ALA A 86 0.60 0.37 2.18
C ALA A 86 -0.12 -0.67 1.32
N LEU A 87 0.31 -0.81 0.07
CA LEU A 87 -0.13 -1.90 -0.81
C LEU A 87 0.41 -3.24 -0.29
N GLY A 88 -0.36 -4.31 -0.41
CA GLY A 88 0.05 -5.66 0.06
C GLY A 88 1.36 -6.18 -0.55
N ASN A 89 1.65 -5.79 -1.79
CA ASN A 89 2.91 -6.10 -2.49
C ASN A 89 3.86 -4.89 -2.56
N GLY A 90 3.58 -3.84 -1.79
CA GLY A 90 4.37 -2.62 -1.73
C GLY A 90 5.55 -2.73 -0.77
N LYS A 91 6.32 -1.64 -0.71
CA LYS A 91 7.43 -1.45 0.23
C LYS A 91 7.18 -0.25 1.10
N ILE A 92 7.71 -0.30 2.32
CA ILE A 92 7.82 0.85 3.22
C ILE A 92 9.26 1.35 3.10
N GLU A 93 9.43 2.54 2.57
CA GLU A 93 10.70 3.21 2.42
C GLU A 93 10.92 4.15 3.60
N PHE A 94 12.14 4.15 4.12
CA PHE A 94 12.57 5.05 5.19
C PHE A 94 13.43 6.12 4.56
N ARG A 95 13.10 7.39 4.81
CA ARG A 95 14.00 8.49 4.46
C ARG A 95 14.93 8.74 5.64
N PRO A 96 16.26 8.74 5.40
CA PRO A 96 17.21 9.06 6.45
C PRO A 96 16.99 10.49 6.93
N ILE A 97 16.97 10.65 8.24
CA ILE A 97 17.15 11.95 8.88
C ILE A 97 18.66 12.23 8.84
N GLU A 98 19.08 13.46 8.57
CA GLU A 98 20.50 13.81 8.62
C GLU A 98 21.10 13.39 9.97
N GLY A 99 22.08 12.48 9.95
CA GLY A 99 22.74 11.93 11.14
C GLY A 99 22.17 10.62 11.69
N VAL A 100 21.14 10.01 11.06
CA VAL A 100 20.54 8.74 11.48
C VAL A 100 20.81 7.63 10.46
N THR A 101 21.06 6.43 10.98
CA THR A 101 21.13 5.15 10.28
C THR A 101 20.06 5.01 9.19
N THR A 102 20.48 4.71 7.96
CA THR A 102 19.57 4.32 6.87
C THR A 102 18.92 2.98 7.20
N CYS A 103 17.60 2.94 7.35
CA CYS A 103 16.87 1.67 7.49
C CYS A 103 16.67 1.03 6.12
N GLU A 104 16.83 -0.29 6.02
CA GLU A 104 16.43 -1.03 4.83
C GLU A 104 14.92 -0.91 4.58
N PRO A 105 14.46 -0.85 3.32
CA PRO A 105 13.03 -0.89 3.01
C PRO A 105 12.39 -2.20 3.49
N LEU A 106 11.18 -2.11 4.03
CA LEU A 106 10.42 -3.28 4.46
C LEU A 106 9.39 -3.70 3.40
N ASP A 107 9.39 -4.98 3.04
CA ASP A 107 8.40 -5.56 2.14
C ASP A 107 7.10 -5.89 2.89
N VAL A 108 5.99 -5.27 2.49
CA VAL A 108 4.69 -5.40 3.17
C VAL A 108 4.17 -6.83 3.14
N SER A 109 4.45 -7.57 2.06
CA SER A 109 4.06 -8.97 1.92
C SER A 109 4.69 -9.88 2.97
N SER A 110 5.81 -9.47 3.57
CA SER A 110 6.45 -10.22 4.67
C SER A 110 5.86 -9.89 6.05
N LEU A 111 5.10 -8.80 6.15
CA LEU A 111 4.51 -8.29 7.38
C LEU A 111 3.05 -8.69 7.57
N ILE A 112 2.41 -9.15 6.50
CA ILE A 112 1.02 -9.56 6.49
C ILE A 112 0.98 -11.09 6.48
N ASP A 113 0.62 -11.68 7.61
CA ASP A 113 0.39 -13.11 7.70
C ASP A 113 -0.85 -13.52 6.92
N ALA A 114 -0.78 -14.64 6.20
CA ALA A 114 -1.88 -15.21 5.42
C ALA A 114 -3.18 -15.45 6.23
N GLN A 115 -3.07 -15.59 7.56
CA GLN A 115 -4.22 -15.76 8.45
C GLN A 115 -4.96 -14.46 8.80
N THR A 116 -4.36 -13.30 8.50
CA THR A 116 -4.86 -11.97 8.91
C THR A 116 -5.25 -11.11 7.70
N GLU A 117 -5.17 -11.63 6.48
CA GLU A 117 -5.46 -10.91 5.21
C GLU A 117 -6.87 -10.29 5.11
N THR A 118 -7.78 -10.70 6.00
CA THR A 118 -9.14 -10.15 6.08
C THR A 118 -9.24 -8.88 6.91
N LEU A 119 -8.25 -8.57 7.76
CA LEU A 119 -8.24 -7.34 8.55
C LEU A 119 -7.67 -6.18 7.74
N ALA A 120 -8.31 -5.02 7.82
CA ALA A 120 -7.77 -3.79 7.23
C ALA A 120 -6.59 -3.23 8.06
N PHE A 121 -6.46 -3.64 9.33
CA PHE A 121 -5.52 -3.09 10.30
C PHE A 121 -4.58 -4.18 10.81
N HIS A 122 -3.27 -3.98 10.65
CA HIS A 122 -2.25 -4.92 11.08
C HIS A 122 -1.30 -4.28 12.09
N ARG A 123 -1.16 -4.94 13.24
CA ARG A 123 -0.20 -4.56 14.28
C ARG A 123 1.14 -5.24 14.04
N LEU A 124 2.16 -4.45 13.69
CA LEU A 124 3.52 -4.96 13.43
C LEU A 124 4.33 -5.20 14.70
N GLY A 125 3.93 -4.61 15.83
CA GLY A 125 4.75 -4.63 17.04
C GLY A 125 5.98 -3.75 16.90
N ASN A 126 7.13 -4.24 17.38
CA ASN A 126 8.41 -3.52 17.24
C ASN A 126 9.05 -3.89 15.89
N VAL A 127 9.24 -2.88 15.04
CA VAL A 127 9.95 -2.99 13.78
C VAL A 127 11.38 -2.53 14.00
N GLU A 128 12.32 -3.45 13.89
CA GLU A 128 13.73 -3.15 14.03
C GLU A 128 14.29 -2.55 12.74
N CYS A 129 14.81 -1.32 12.83
CA CYS A 129 15.54 -0.67 11.75
C CYS A 129 16.91 -1.35 11.60
N ARG A 130 17.03 -2.18 10.56
CA ARG A 130 18.32 -2.73 10.12
C ARG A 130 19.03 -1.69 9.28
N THR A 131 20.29 -1.43 9.63
CA THR A 131 21.18 -0.56 8.86
C THR A 131 21.31 -1.11 7.45
N ALA A 132 20.92 -0.35 6.43
CA ALA A 132 21.36 -0.61 5.06
C ALA A 132 22.87 -0.39 5.04
N ASP A 133 23.64 -1.45 4.75
CA ASP A 133 25.10 -1.39 4.71
C ASP A 133 25.54 -0.28 3.71
N PRO A 134 26.37 0.70 4.11
CA PRO A 134 26.89 1.70 3.17
C PRO A 134 27.92 1.14 2.18
N ALA A 135 28.16 -0.17 2.12
CA ALA A 135 29.16 -0.78 1.25
C ALA A 135 28.57 -1.32 -0.07
N GLY A 136 28.48 -0.44 -1.07
CA GLY A 136 28.38 -0.80 -2.48
C GLY A 136 29.24 0.15 -3.30
N LEU A 137 30.54 -0.16 -3.36
CA LEU A 137 31.64 0.56 -4.02
C LEU A 137 31.30 1.08 -5.43
#